data_AF-A0A8T4PDD5-F1
#
_entry.id   AF-A0A8T4PDD5-F1
#
_cell.length_a   1.000
_cell.length_b   1.000
_cell.length_c   1.000
_cell.angle_alpha   90.00
_cell.angle_beta   90.00
_cell.angle_gamma   90.00
#
_symmetry.space_group_name_H-M   'P 1'
#
loop_
_entity.id
_entity.type
_entity.pdbx_description
1 polymer ?
#
loop_
_entity_poly.entity_id
_entity_poly.type
_entity_poly.pdbx_seq_one_letter_code
_entity_poly.pdbx_strand_id
1 'polypeptide(L)'
;MKQTEESEIMKEQENSEDEIKKEVKEVREKKSYEEADEARDAENLKKVEAALFVAGKFLSVQELVALTDLNPILLNRTLSELAERYNDSYAIEVINKGDLWKMDVKSSYHDMANKLAGGSNEFTKAEQETLAIIAYKHPITQAKIISVRGNKAYDHVKRFVELGLVKSKKLGRTRELALSDEFYDYFNVKERSLKKADSEKESNLPDSELNKDNENTTPTDNAIIRA
;
A
#
# COMPACT_ATOMS: atom_id res chain seq x y z
N MET A 1 66.28 40.31 34.41
CA MET A 1 64.90 40.05 34.91
C MET A 1 63.85 40.49 33.89
N LYS A 2 63.80 41.74 33.41
CA LYS A 2 62.79 42.18 32.41
C LYS A 2 62.74 41.41 31.08
N GLN A 3 63.88 40.98 30.52
CA GLN A 3 63.92 40.26 29.24
C GLN A 3 63.37 38.82 29.31
N THR A 4 63.28 38.23 30.50
CA THR A 4 62.81 36.85 30.68
C THR A 4 61.28 36.82 30.77
N GLU A 5 60.68 37.78 31.49
CA GLU A 5 59.21 37.96 31.55
C GLU A 5 58.60 38.31 30.19
N GLU A 6 59.21 39.20 29.41
CA GLU A 6 58.72 39.52 28.05
C GLU A 6 58.74 38.29 27.12
N SER A 7 59.74 37.42 27.26
CA SER A 7 59.85 36.20 26.45
C SER A 7 58.88 35.09 26.85
N GLU A 8 58.48 35.04 28.12
CA GLU A 8 57.46 34.11 28.63
C GLU A 8 56.07 34.55 28.21
N ILE A 9 55.75 35.85 28.31
CA ILE A 9 54.48 36.42 27.89
C ILE A 9 54.26 36.23 26.38
N MET A 10 55.29 36.41 25.55
CA MET A 10 55.20 36.19 24.11
C MET A 10 54.96 34.71 23.75
N LYS A 11 55.59 33.76 24.46
CA LYS A 11 55.37 32.32 24.25
C LYS A 11 54.00 31.86 24.70
N GLU A 12 53.49 32.44 25.79
CA GLU A 12 52.15 32.12 26.31
C GLU A 12 51.05 32.67 25.38
N GLN A 13 51.27 33.86 24.80
CA GLN A 13 50.42 34.42 23.75
C GLN A 13 50.45 33.56 22.48
N GLU A 14 51.63 33.16 22.00
CA GLU A 14 51.79 32.31 20.81
C GLU A 14 51.13 30.93 20.99
N ASN A 15 51.28 30.30 22.17
CA ASN A 15 50.57 29.05 22.50
C ASN A 15 49.05 29.21 22.50
N SER A 16 48.53 30.31 23.05
CA SER A 16 47.08 30.56 23.10
C SER A 16 46.48 30.80 21.71
N GLU A 17 47.22 31.47 20.82
CA GLU A 17 46.79 31.68 19.43
C GLU A 17 46.75 30.37 18.63
N ASP A 18 47.70 29.46 18.89
CA ASP A 18 47.77 28.17 18.20
C ASP A 18 46.72 27.17 18.71
N GLU A 19 46.37 27.21 20.00
CA GLU A 19 45.21 26.49 20.54
C GLU A 19 43.89 26.99 19.93
N ILE A 20 43.70 28.31 19.84
CA ILE A 20 42.50 28.91 19.21
C ILE A 20 42.43 28.54 17.72
N LYS A 21 43.54 28.59 16.97
CA LYS A 21 43.58 28.19 15.55
C LYS A 21 43.21 26.71 15.38
N LYS A 22 43.65 25.84 16.29
CA LYS A 22 43.34 24.40 16.26
C LYS A 22 41.86 24.13 16.55
N GLU A 23 41.30 24.79 17.55
CA GLU A 23 39.88 24.67 17.92
C GLU A 23 38.96 25.22 16.82
N VAL A 24 39.29 26.37 16.23
CA VAL A 24 38.57 26.93 15.06
C VAL A 24 38.63 25.99 13.86
N LYS A 25 39.74 25.29 13.64
CA LYS A 25 39.89 24.31 12.57
C LYS A 25 39.03 23.07 12.80
N GLU A 26 39.03 22.51 14.01
CA GLU A 26 38.19 21.36 14.38
C GLU A 26 36.69 21.68 14.29
N VAL A 27 36.28 22.88 14.72
CA VAL A 27 34.88 23.34 14.60
C VAL A 27 34.48 23.49 13.13
N ARG A 28 35.35 24.05 12.28
CA ARG A 28 35.10 24.16 10.84
C ARG A 28 35.01 22.80 10.15
N GLU A 29 35.87 21.87 10.51
CA GLU A 29 35.84 20.51 9.97
C GLU A 29 34.55 19.79 10.40
N LYS A 30 34.18 19.79 11.68
CA LYS A 30 32.91 19.21 12.17
C LYS A 30 31.70 19.79 11.46
N LYS A 31 31.62 21.12 11.35
CA LYS A 31 30.52 21.81 10.67
C LYS A 31 30.44 21.42 9.19
N SER A 32 31.59 21.26 8.52
CA SER A 32 31.64 20.79 7.13
C SER A 32 31.15 19.34 6.96
N TYR A 33 31.40 18.46 7.93
CA TYR A 33 30.88 17.09 7.87
C TYR A 33 29.38 17.03 8.12
N GLU A 34 28.86 17.83 9.05
CA GLU A 34 27.42 17.94 9.35
C GLU A 34 26.63 18.48 8.13
N GLU A 35 27.09 19.57 7.52
CA GLU A 35 26.45 20.16 6.33
C GLU A 35 26.42 19.16 5.14
N ALA A 36 27.45 18.33 5.00
CA ALA A 36 27.51 17.32 3.95
C ALA A 36 26.55 16.15 4.21
N ASP A 37 26.34 15.77 5.47
CA ASP A 37 25.41 14.70 5.86
C ASP A 37 23.95 15.16 5.71
N GLU A 38 23.65 16.38 6.14
CA GLU A 38 22.34 17.02 5.93
C GLU A 38 21.97 17.11 4.45
N ALA A 39 22.92 17.49 3.59
CA ALA A 39 22.70 17.55 2.15
C ALA A 39 22.39 16.18 1.54
N ARG A 40 23.02 15.10 2.05
CA ARG A 40 22.75 13.73 1.61
C ARG A 40 21.37 13.26 2.06
N ASP A 41 21.00 13.52 3.30
CA ASP A 41 19.69 13.13 3.83
C ASP A 41 18.56 13.89 3.10
N ALA A 42 18.76 15.17 2.80
CA ALA A 42 17.85 15.95 1.97
C ALA A 42 17.70 15.38 0.56
N GLU A 43 18.77 14.89 -0.04
CA GLU A 43 18.72 14.24 -1.36
C GLU A 43 18.01 12.88 -1.32
N ASN A 44 18.26 12.08 -0.27
CA ASN A 44 17.60 10.78 -0.07
C ASN A 44 16.08 10.94 0.07
N LEU A 45 15.63 11.96 0.81
CA LEU A 45 14.21 12.29 0.92
C LEU A 45 13.57 12.58 -0.44
N LYS A 46 14.20 13.42 -1.27
CA LYS A 46 13.68 13.76 -2.60
C LYS A 46 13.56 12.53 -3.49
N LYS A 47 14.50 11.59 -3.42
CA LYS A 47 14.44 10.33 -4.18
C LYS A 47 13.25 9.48 -3.76
N VAL A 48 13.05 9.29 -2.46
CA VAL A 48 11.94 8.49 -1.91
C VAL A 48 10.60 9.15 -2.23
N GLU A 49 10.51 10.46 -2.05
CA GLU A 49 9.34 11.28 -2.38
C GLU A 49 8.98 11.14 -3.86
N ALA A 50 9.94 11.32 -4.76
CA ALA A 50 9.72 11.17 -6.20
C ALA A 50 9.25 9.75 -6.56
N ALA A 51 9.85 8.71 -5.96
CA ALA A 51 9.47 7.33 -6.21
C ALA A 51 8.01 7.04 -5.80
N LEU A 52 7.61 7.48 -4.60
CA LEU A 52 6.24 7.28 -4.11
C LEU A 52 5.22 8.11 -4.89
N PHE A 53 5.54 9.36 -5.20
CA PHE A 53 4.67 10.27 -5.93
C PHE A 53 4.37 9.76 -7.35
N VAL A 54 5.41 9.33 -8.07
CA VAL A 54 5.26 8.80 -9.44
C VAL A 54 4.55 7.45 -9.46
N ALA A 55 4.76 6.61 -8.44
CA ALA A 55 4.17 5.27 -8.42
C ALA A 55 2.64 5.28 -8.33
N GLY A 56 2.07 6.19 -7.53
CA GLY A 56 0.61 6.28 -7.33
C GLY A 56 -0.04 5.02 -6.76
N LYS A 57 0.76 4.08 -6.24
CA LYS A 57 0.35 2.79 -5.68
C LYS A 57 1.28 2.40 -4.53
N PHE A 58 0.86 1.45 -3.71
CA PHE A 58 1.76 0.82 -2.75
C PHE A 58 3.00 0.21 -3.42
N LEU A 59 4.18 0.58 -2.91
CA LEU A 59 5.48 -0.01 -3.22
C LEU A 59 6.01 -0.75 -2.01
N SER A 60 6.62 -1.90 -2.25
CA SER A 60 7.38 -2.64 -1.24
C SER A 60 8.71 -1.97 -0.92
N VAL A 61 9.24 -2.23 0.28
CA VAL A 61 10.61 -1.85 0.66
C VAL A 61 11.62 -2.31 -0.40
N GLN A 62 11.45 -3.51 -0.95
CA GLN A 62 12.35 -4.06 -1.97
C GLN A 62 12.30 -3.26 -3.29
N GLU A 63 11.10 -2.86 -3.74
CA GLU A 63 10.95 -2.00 -4.92
C GLU A 63 11.58 -0.62 -4.69
N LEU A 64 11.38 -0.04 -3.51
CA LEU A 64 11.96 1.26 -3.15
C LEU A 64 13.48 1.22 -3.06
N VAL A 65 14.06 0.15 -2.50
CA VAL A 65 15.52 -0.07 -2.51
C VAL A 65 16.05 -0.08 -3.94
N ALA A 66 15.39 -0.81 -4.84
CA ALA A 66 15.81 -0.91 -6.23
C ALA A 66 15.67 0.42 -7.02
N LEU A 67 14.74 1.29 -6.63
CA LEU A 67 14.51 2.59 -7.28
C LEU A 67 15.40 3.71 -6.75
N THR A 68 15.79 3.64 -5.48
CA THR A 68 16.46 4.75 -4.78
C THR A 68 17.95 4.49 -4.50
N ASP A 69 18.38 3.23 -4.66
CA ASP A 69 19.71 2.72 -4.29
C ASP A 69 20.04 2.91 -2.79
N LEU A 70 19.01 3.06 -1.95
CA LEU A 70 19.17 3.18 -0.50
C LEU A 70 19.18 1.79 0.13
N ASN A 71 20.06 1.59 1.12
CA ASN A 71 19.98 0.39 1.94
C ASN A 71 18.68 0.39 2.79
N PRO A 72 18.16 -0.78 3.22
CA PRO A 72 16.89 -0.86 3.93
C PRO A 72 16.81 -0.05 5.23
N ILE A 73 17.93 0.11 5.95
CA ILE A 73 17.95 0.83 7.23
C ILE A 73 17.76 2.33 6.97
N LEU A 74 18.54 2.89 6.05
CA LEU A 74 18.46 4.28 5.65
C LEU A 74 17.10 4.59 5.00
N LEU A 75 16.62 3.71 4.12
CA LEU A 75 15.32 3.86 3.48
C LEU A 75 14.18 3.95 4.49
N ASN A 76 14.13 3.05 5.48
CA ASN A 76 13.08 3.09 6.50
C ASN A 76 13.14 4.38 7.34
N ARG A 77 14.34 4.84 7.70
CA ARG A 77 14.52 6.13 8.38
C ARG A 77 13.97 7.29 7.53
N THR A 78 14.35 7.34 6.25
CA THR A 78 13.89 8.37 5.31
C THR A 78 12.39 8.32 5.08
N LEU A 79 11.77 7.13 5.00
CA LEU A 79 10.32 6.96 4.87
C LEU A 79 9.58 7.46 6.10
N SER A 80 10.07 7.15 7.31
CA SER A 80 9.50 7.65 8.55
C SER A 80 9.59 9.18 8.64
N GLU A 81 10.74 9.75 8.30
CA GLU A 81 10.92 11.21 8.27
C GLU A 81 9.97 11.87 7.24
N LEU A 82 9.85 11.27 6.05
CA LEU A 82 8.95 11.77 5.01
C LEU A 82 7.48 11.73 5.48
N ALA A 83 7.07 10.65 6.15
CA ALA A 83 5.72 10.54 6.70
C ALA A 83 5.44 11.59 7.77
N GLU A 84 6.40 11.86 8.66
CA GLU A 84 6.28 12.92 9.66
C GLU A 84 6.16 14.31 9.01
N ARG A 85 6.99 14.57 7.99
CA ARG A 85 6.96 15.83 7.23
C ARG A 85 5.60 16.10 6.58
N TYR A 86 4.96 15.06 6.05
CA TYR A 86 3.67 15.15 5.37
C TYR A 86 2.45 15.08 6.32
N ASN A 87 2.65 14.80 7.62
CA ASN A 87 1.57 14.43 8.52
C ASN A 87 0.46 15.48 8.66
N ASP A 88 0.68 16.63 9.32
CA ASP A 88 -0.45 17.53 9.65
C ASP A 88 -0.62 18.73 8.71
N SER A 89 0.47 19.25 8.15
CA SER A 89 0.43 20.53 7.41
C SER A 89 0.06 20.42 5.94
N TYR A 90 -0.05 19.21 5.38
CA TYR A 90 -0.24 18.98 3.95
C TYR A 90 -1.54 18.24 3.65
N ALA A 91 -2.01 18.32 2.40
CA ALA A 91 -3.17 17.55 1.91
C ALA A 91 -2.79 16.14 1.44
N ILE A 92 -1.49 15.85 1.39
CA ILE A 92 -0.88 14.58 1.01
C ILE A 92 -0.40 13.90 2.29
N GLU A 93 -0.48 12.57 2.33
CA GLU A 93 0.04 11.73 3.40
C GLU A 93 0.91 10.61 2.84
N VAL A 94 1.81 10.09 3.68
CA VAL A 94 2.59 8.89 3.38
C VAL A 94 2.11 7.77 4.29
N ILE A 95 1.51 6.75 3.68
CA ILE A 95 0.83 5.65 4.34
C ILE A 95 1.80 4.47 4.43
N ASN A 96 2.00 3.95 5.65
CA ASN A 96 2.66 2.67 5.90
C ASN A 96 1.63 1.56 6.10
N LYS A 97 1.81 0.43 5.43
CA LYS A 97 1.10 -0.84 5.69
C LYS A 97 2.11 -1.99 5.73
N GLY A 98 2.74 -2.16 6.90
CA GLY A 98 3.78 -3.17 7.08
C GLY A 98 5.01 -2.83 6.25
N ASP A 99 5.34 -3.70 5.29
CA ASP A 99 6.46 -3.51 4.35
C ASP A 99 6.06 -2.73 3.07
N LEU A 100 4.84 -2.20 3.02
CA LEU A 100 4.31 -1.45 1.89
C LEU A 100 4.16 0.03 2.25
N TRP A 101 4.55 0.90 1.32
CA TRP A 101 4.48 2.35 1.46
C TRP A 101 3.81 2.99 0.25
N LYS A 102 3.00 4.03 0.48
CA LYS A 102 2.33 4.80 -0.57
C LYS A 102 2.29 6.27 -0.19
N MET A 103 2.41 7.15 -1.19
CA MET A 103 2.00 8.55 -1.05
C MET A 103 0.60 8.71 -1.64
N ASP A 104 -0.31 9.29 -0.86
CA ASP A 104 -1.71 9.48 -1.27
C ASP A 104 -2.26 10.81 -0.79
N VAL A 105 -3.41 11.21 -1.31
CA VAL A 105 -4.16 12.34 -0.79
C VAL A 105 -4.87 11.92 0.49
N LYS A 106 -4.88 12.80 1.51
CA LYS A 106 -5.59 12.53 2.77
C LYS A 106 -7.06 12.22 2.53
N SER A 107 -7.62 11.31 3.33
CA SER A 107 -9.02 10.88 3.29
C SER A 107 -10.04 12.04 3.24
N SER A 108 -9.77 13.16 3.93
CA SER A 108 -10.62 14.36 3.92
C SER A 108 -10.79 15.01 2.54
N TYR A 109 -9.92 14.70 1.57
CA TYR A 109 -9.95 15.22 0.20
C TYR A 109 -10.24 14.14 -0.85
N HIS A 110 -10.56 12.90 -0.46
CA HIS A 110 -10.89 11.82 -1.39
C HIS A 110 -12.05 12.17 -2.33
N ASP A 111 -13.04 12.95 -1.88
CA ASP A 111 -14.15 13.39 -2.74
C ASP A 111 -13.68 14.25 -3.93
N MET A 112 -12.58 14.98 -3.77
CA MET A 112 -11.95 15.75 -4.85
C MET A 112 -11.16 14.82 -5.78
N ALA A 113 -10.35 13.92 -5.21
CA ALA A 113 -9.56 12.95 -5.97
C ALA A 113 -10.45 12.02 -6.80
N ASN A 114 -11.57 11.54 -6.24
CA ASN A 114 -12.54 10.66 -6.91
C ASN A 114 -13.20 11.30 -8.14
N LYS A 115 -13.36 12.63 -8.16
CA LYS A 115 -13.87 13.36 -9.34
C LYS A 115 -12.86 13.41 -10.49
N LEU A 116 -11.57 13.28 -10.18
CA LEU A 116 -10.45 13.32 -11.13
C LEU A 116 -9.99 11.92 -11.57
N ALA A 117 -10.16 10.89 -10.73
CA ALA A 117 -9.57 9.55 -10.86
C ALA A 117 -10.19 8.64 -11.94
N GLY A 118 -10.66 9.19 -13.07
CA GLY A 118 -11.11 8.40 -14.22
C GLY A 118 -10.00 7.66 -14.99
N GLY A 119 -8.76 7.57 -14.49
CA GLY A 119 -7.58 7.31 -15.35
C GLY A 119 -6.52 6.28 -14.91
N SER A 120 -6.30 5.99 -13.63
CA SER A 120 -5.23 5.06 -13.22
C SER A 120 -5.57 4.29 -11.94
N ASN A 121 -6.04 3.06 -12.10
CA ASN A 121 -6.41 2.21 -10.97
C ASN A 121 -5.17 1.61 -10.29
N GLU A 122 -5.06 1.78 -8.97
CA GLU A 122 -4.03 1.18 -8.11
C GLU A 122 -3.98 -0.36 -8.22
N PHE A 123 -5.12 -0.97 -8.56
CA PHE A 123 -5.27 -2.39 -8.82
C PHE A 123 -5.42 -2.65 -10.32
N THR A 124 -4.76 -3.71 -10.79
CA THR A 124 -5.00 -4.24 -12.13
C THR A 124 -6.46 -4.69 -12.28
N LYS A 125 -6.98 -4.75 -13.50
CA LYS A 125 -8.35 -5.26 -13.75
C LYS A 125 -8.57 -6.64 -13.12
N ALA A 126 -7.57 -7.51 -13.20
CA ALA A 126 -7.64 -8.86 -12.63
C ALA A 126 -7.77 -8.83 -11.10
N GLU A 127 -7.03 -7.96 -10.42
CA GLU A 127 -7.12 -7.73 -8.97
C GLU A 127 -8.47 -7.15 -8.59
N GLN A 128 -8.95 -6.14 -9.31
CA GLN A 128 -10.26 -5.53 -9.08
C GLN A 128 -11.39 -6.54 -9.16
N GLU A 129 -11.39 -7.41 -10.17
CA GLU A 129 -12.37 -8.50 -10.28
C GLU A 129 -12.26 -9.48 -9.10
N THR A 130 -11.05 -9.72 -8.54
CA THR A 130 -10.89 -10.70 -7.45
C THR A 130 -11.45 -10.10 -6.18
N LEU A 131 -11.09 -8.83 -5.93
CA LEU A 131 -11.57 -8.07 -4.80
C LEU A 131 -13.07 -7.85 -4.86
N ALA A 132 -13.64 -7.62 -6.04
CA ALA A 132 -15.09 -7.50 -6.23
C ALA A 132 -15.83 -8.80 -5.85
N ILE A 133 -15.30 -9.97 -6.22
CA ILE A 133 -15.89 -11.26 -5.81
C ILE A 133 -15.85 -11.41 -4.28
N ILE A 134 -14.72 -11.06 -3.64
CA ILE A 134 -14.59 -11.10 -2.19
C ILE A 134 -15.59 -10.14 -1.55
N ALA A 135 -15.62 -8.88 -2.01
CA ALA A 135 -16.49 -7.85 -1.46
C ALA A 135 -17.97 -8.18 -1.61
N TYR A 136 -18.35 -8.85 -2.71
CA TYR A 136 -19.72 -9.24 -2.93
C TYR A 136 -20.12 -10.51 -2.16
N LYS A 137 -19.23 -11.50 -2.05
CA LYS A 137 -19.57 -12.81 -1.45
C LYS A 137 -19.04 -13.01 -0.04
N HIS A 138 -18.53 -11.97 0.63
CA HIS A 138 -17.98 -12.11 1.97
C HIS A 138 -19.08 -12.52 2.98
N PRO A 139 -18.79 -13.42 3.93
CA PRO A 139 -17.57 -14.23 4.03
C PRO A 139 -17.53 -15.36 2.98
N ILE A 140 -16.38 -15.56 2.33
CA ILE A 140 -16.17 -16.58 1.28
C ILE A 140 -14.88 -17.37 1.51
N THR A 141 -14.85 -18.65 1.16
CA THR A 141 -13.62 -19.45 1.23
C THR A 141 -12.66 -19.13 0.09
N GLN A 142 -11.37 -19.09 0.40
CA GLN A 142 -10.32 -18.86 -0.59
C GLN A 142 -10.38 -19.89 -1.73
N ALA A 143 -10.64 -21.17 -1.41
CA ALA A 143 -10.83 -22.23 -2.41
C ALA A 143 -11.92 -21.90 -3.45
N LYS A 144 -13.02 -21.27 -3.03
CA LYS A 144 -14.14 -20.89 -3.92
C LYS A 144 -13.80 -19.70 -4.81
N ILE A 145 -12.91 -18.81 -4.37
CA ILE A 145 -12.39 -17.73 -5.22
C ILE A 145 -11.45 -18.31 -6.27
N ILE A 146 -10.55 -19.20 -5.86
CA ILE A 146 -9.58 -19.85 -6.76
C ILE A 146 -10.31 -20.67 -7.82
N SER A 147 -11.39 -21.37 -7.48
CA SER A 147 -12.17 -22.11 -8.49
C SER A 147 -12.80 -21.21 -9.55
N VAL A 148 -13.07 -19.94 -9.24
CA VAL A 148 -13.65 -18.96 -10.17
C VAL A 148 -12.57 -18.21 -10.96
N ARG A 149 -11.43 -17.89 -10.34
CA ARG A 149 -10.40 -16.99 -10.92
C ARG A 149 -9.09 -17.67 -11.32
N GLY A 150 -8.92 -18.93 -10.96
CA GLY A 150 -7.68 -19.68 -11.19
C GLY A 150 -6.56 -19.32 -10.23
N ASN A 151 -5.37 -19.90 -10.48
CA ASN A 151 -4.24 -19.87 -9.54
C ASN A 151 -3.70 -18.46 -9.22
N LYS A 152 -3.83 -17.48 -10.13
CA LYS A 152 -3.39 -16.10 -9.87
C LYS A 152 -4.11 -15.44 -8.69
N ALA A 153 -5.30 -15.92 -8.33
CA ALA A 153 -6.05 -15.40 -7.20
C ALA A 153 -5.35 -15.64 -5.85
N TYR A 154 -4.40 -16.59 -5.76
CA TYR A 154 -3.57 -16.75 -4.57
C TYR A 154 -2.75 -15.49 -4.28
N ASP A 155 -2.07 -14.96 -5.29
CA ASP A 155 -1.21 -13.78 -5.16
C ASP A 155 -2.06 -12.53 -4.90
N HIS A 156 -3.22 -12.41 -5.54
CA HIS A 156 -4.14 -11.29 -5.30
C HIS A 156 -4.64 -11.29 -3.85
N VAL A 157 -5.08 -12.46 -3.34
CA VAL A 157 -5.55 -12.58 -1.95
C VAL A 157 -4.43 -12.26 -0.97
N LYS A 158 -3.21 -12.75 -1.23
CA LYS A 158 -2.04 -12.42 -0.41
C LYS A 158 -1.81 -10.91 -0.35
N ARG A 159 -1.81 -10.24 -1.51
CA ARG A 159 -1.65 -8.79 -1.61
C ARG A 159 -2.75 -8.03 -0.86
N PHE A 160 -4.01 -8.43 -0.97
CA PHE A 160 -5.11 -7.76 -0.24
C PHE A 160 -5.03 -7.94 1.27
N VAL A 161 -4.52 -9.09 1.73
CA VAL A 161 -4.27 -9.31 3.16
C VAL A 161 -3.10 -8.44 3.64
N GLU A 162 -2.02 -8.34 2.88
CA GLU A 162 -0.88 -7.45 3.18
C GLU A 162 -1.29 -5.97 3.22
N LEU A 163 -2.15 -5.54 2.29
CA LEU A 163 -2.76 -4.21 2.28
C LEU A 163 -3.82 -3.99 3.36
N GLY A 164 -4.12 -5.02 4.16
CA GLY A 164 -5.13 -4.96 5.22
C GLY A 164 -6.56 -4.78 4.71
N LEU A 165 -6.85 -4.98 3.42
CA LEU A 165 -8.20 -4.88 2.84
C LEU A 165 -9.06 -6.13 3.08
N VAL A 166 -8.40 -7.27 3.31
CA VAL A 166 -9.07 -8.56 3.51
C VAL A 166 -8.53 -9.23 4.77
N LYS A 167 -9.44 -9.62 5.65
CA LYS A 167 -9.14 -10.46 6.83
C LYS A 167 -9.21 -11.93 6.42
N SER A 168 -8.20 -12.71 6.78
CA SER A 168 -8.12 -14.16 6.48
C SER A 168 -8.10 -14.98 7.77
N LYS A 169 -9.08 -15.87 7.96
CA LYS A 169 -9.13 -16.82 9.08
C LYS A 169 -8.95 -18.26 8.59
N LYS A 170 -8.19 -19.09 9.31
CA LYS A 170 -8.03 -20.51 8.96
C LYS A 170 -9.34 -21.27 9.17
N LEU A 171 -9.80 -22.00 8.16
CA LEU A 171 -11.00 -22.84 8.18
C LEU A 171 -10.67 -24.22 7.59
N GLY A 172 -10.29 -25.16 8.46
CA GLY A 172 -9.85 -26.49 8.06
C GLY A 172 -8.63 -26.46 7.13
N ARG A 173 -8.81 -26.94 5.89
CA ARG A 173 -7.78 -26.98 4.83
C ARG A 173 -7.75 -25.72 3.95
N THR A 174 -8.67 -24.79 4.16
CA THR A 174 -8.76 -23.52 3.42
C THR A 174 -8.71 -22.33 4.40
N ARG A 175 -8.80 -21.12 3.86
CA ARG A 175 -9.04 -19.88 4.60
C ARG A 175 -10.43 -19.35 4.27
N GLU A 176 -11.09 -18.76 5.26
CA GLU A 176 -12.27 -17.93 5.10
C GLU A 176 -11.80 -16.47 5.02
N LEU A 177 -12.29 -15.75 4.01
CA LEU A 177 -11.93 -14.37 3.72
C LEU A 177 -13.15 -13.48 4.00
N ALA A 178 -12.89 -12.37 4.69
CA ALA A 178 -13.87 -11.33 4.98
C ALA A 178 -13.26 -9.95 4.68
N LEU A 179 -14.12 -8.95 4.45
CA LEU A 179 -13.67 -7.57 4.32
C LEU A 179 -13.18 -7.04 5.68
N SER A 180 -12.17 -6.17 5.63
CA SER A 180 -11.71 -5.41 6.79
C SER A 180 -12.43 -4.07 6.89
N ASP A 181 -12.20 -3.34 7.98
CA ASP A 181 -12.77 -2.00 8.16
C ASP A 181 -12.05 -1.01 7.22
N GLU A 182 -10.74 -1.21 7.05
CA GLU A 182 -9.87 -0.48 6.14
C GLU A 182 -10.32 -0.56 4.68
N PHE A 183 -11.02 -1.63 4.28
CA PHE A 183 -11.61 -1.72 2.94
C PHE A 183 -12.66 -0.63 2.71
N TYR A 184 -13.54 -0.42 3.69
CA TYR A 184 -14.63 0.55 3.59
C TYR A 184 -14.08 1.97 3.54
N ASP A 185 -13.07 2.25 4.36
CA ASP A 185 -12.38 3.54 4.36
C ASP A 185 -11.63 3.78 3.05
N TYR A 186 -10.91 2.76 2.56
CA TYR A 186 -10.13 2.86 1.32
C TYR A 186 -11.02 3.12 0.09
N PHE A 187 -12.19 2.47 -0.01
CA PHE A 187 -13.12 2.67 -1.12
C PHE A 187 -14.20 3.72 -0.85
N ASN A 188 -14.20 4.37 0.32
CA ASN A 188 -15.23 5.29 0.79
C ASN A 188 -16.66 4.72 0.60
N VAL A 189 -16.84 3.43 0.88
CA VAL A 189 -18.12 2.72 0.74
C VAL A 189 -18.62 2.29 2.10
N LYS A 190 -19.93 2.39 2.32
CA LYS A 190 -20.55 1.85 3.54
C LYS A 190 -20.87 0.38 3.36
N GLU A 191 -20.68 -0.44 4.40
CA GLU A 191 -21.00 -1.88 4.39
C GLU A 191 -22.42 -2.18 3.88
N ARG A 192 -23.41 -1.39 4.31
CA ARG A 192 -24.81 -1.55 3.89
C ARG A 192 -25.03 -1.34 2.39
N SER A 193 -24.15 -0.61 1.71
CA SER A 193 -24.24 -0.36 0.27
C SER A 193 -23.83 -1.59 -0.54
N LEU A 194 -22.93 -2.44 -0.04
CA LEU A 194 -22.50 -3.65 -0.75
C LEU A 194 -23.58 -4.74 -0.72
N LYS A 195 -24.29 -4.89 0.41
CA LYS A 195 -25.37 -5.89 0.59
C LYS A 195 -26.66 -5.54 -0.19
N LYS A 196 -26.88 -4.27 -0.56
CA LYS A 196 -28.07 -3.87 -1.34
C LYS A 196 -28.02 -4.29 -2.81
N ALA A 197 -26.83 -4.58 -3.36
CA ALA A 197 -26.70 -5.07 -4.72
C ALA A 197 -27.31 -6.48 -4.93
N ASP A 198 -27.59 -7.22 -3.84
CA ASP A 198 -28.31 -8.49 -3.86
C ASP A 198 -29.78 -8.32 -4.26
N SER A 199 -30.47 -7.30 -3.71
CA SER A 199 -31.91 -7.12 -3.95
C SER A 199 -32.27 -6.60 -5.36
N GLU A 200 -31.31 -6.03 -6.09
CA GLU A 200 -31.56 -5.43 -7.42
C GLU A 200 -31.14 -6.34 -8.58
N LYS A 201 -30.36 -7.40 -8.33
CA LYS A 201 -29.96 -8.37 -9.37
C LYS A 201 -30.71 -9.70 -9.31
N GLU A 202 -31.27 -10.08 -8.17
CA GLU A 202 -32.16 -11.26 -8.10
C GLU A 202 -33.51 -11.05 -8.82
N SER A 203 -33.91 -9.81 -9.12
CA SER A 203 -35.16 -9.50 -9.84
C SER A 203 -35.07 -9.58 -11.38
N ASN A 204 -33.91 -9.96 -11.94
CA ASN A 204 -33.69 -10.05 -13.39
C ASN A 204 -33.15 -11.41 -13.88
N LEU A 205 -33.35 -12.49 -13.12
CA LEU A 205 -33.34 -13.82 -13.72
C LEU A 205 -34.72 -14.09 -14.34
N PRO A 206 -34.83 -14.33 -15.67
CA PRO A 206 -36.07 -14.83 -16.21
C PRO A 206 -36.33 -16.25 -15.67
N ASP A 207 -37.35 -16.37 -14.83
CA ASP A 207 -38.01 -17.64 -14.52
C ASP A 207 -38.71 -18.16 -15.77
N SER A 208 -38.01 -18.99 -16.55
CA SER A 208 -38.58 -19.89 -17.55
C SER A 208 -37.47 -20.91 -17.88
N GLU A 209 -37.57 -22.22 -17.72
CA GLU A 209 -38.72 -23.11 -17.78
C GLU A 209 -38.41 -24.37 -16.96
N LEU A 210 -39.22 -24.67 -15.94
CA LEU A 210 -39.46 -26.03 -15.49
C LEU A 210 -40.97 -26.19 -15.29
N ASN A 211 -41.51 -27.15 -16.04
CA ASN A 211 -42.84 -27.75 -15.95
C ASN A 211 -44.03 -26.94 -16.48
N LYS A 212 -44.49 -27.35 -17.67
CA LYS A 212 -45.92 -27.54 -17.91
C LYS A 212 -46.17 -29.02 -18.18
N ASP A 213 -47.07 -29.55 -17.37
CA ASP A 213 -47.62 -30.89 -17.44
C ASP A 213 -48.31 -31.15 -18.79
N ASN A 214 -48.30 -32.42 -19.24
CA ASN A 214 -49.56 -33.00 -19.71
C ASN A 214 -49.56 -34.53 -19.60
N GLU A 215 -50.56 -35.03 -18.88
CA GLU A 215 -50.99 -36.41 -18.83
C GLU A 215 -51.43 -36.90 -20.22
N ASN A 216 -51.12 -38.14 -20.61
CA ASN A 216 -52.15 -39.10 -21.05
C ASN A 216 -51.63 -40.54 -21.23
N THR A 217 -52.21 -41.43 -20.42
CA THR A 217 -52.71 -42.79 -20.71
C THR A 217 -51.96 -43.74 -21.66
N THR A 218 -51.61 -44.92 -21.14
CA THR A 218 -51.52 -46.16 -21.94
C THR A 218 -52.91 -46.59 -22.43
N PRO A 219 -53.02 -47.20 -23.63
CA PRO A 219 -53.30 -48.64 -23.65
C PRO A 219 -52.61 -49.44 -24.79
N THR A 220 -52.11 -50.61 -24.39
CA THR A 220 -52.27 -51.96 -25.00
C THR A 220 -52.17 -52.19 -26.52
N ASP A 221 -51.28 -53.13 -26.83
CA ASP A 221 -51.29 -54.18 -27.86
C ASP A 221 -51.19 -53.93 -29.38
N ASN A 222 -50.33 -54.80 -29.93
CA ASN A 222 -50.32 -55.43 -31.25
C ASN A 222 -49.76 -54.68 -32.46
N ALA A 223 -48.59 -55.17 -32.90
CA ALA A 223 -48.44 -55.99 -34.12
C ALA A 223 -47.39 -55.49 -35.14
N ILE A 224 -46.35 -56.34 -35.32
CA ILE A 224 -45.73 -56.81 -36.58
C ILE A 224 -45.19 -55.69 -37.53
N ILE A 225 -43.90 -55.62 -37.90
CA ILE A 225 -43.23 -56.41 -38.96
C ILE A 225 -41.74 -56.04 -39.00
N ARG A 226 -40.92 -57.07 -39.21
CA ARG A 226 -39.49 -57.07 -39.59
C ARG A 226 -39.18 -56.28 -40.86
N ALA A 227 -38.05 -55.58 -40.89
CA ALA A 227 -37.06 -55.63 -41.96
C ALA A 227 -35.71 -55.20 -41.40
#